data_AF-A0A846ZD63-F1
#
_entry.id   AF-A0A846ZD63-F1
#
_cell.length_a   1.000
_cell.length_b   1.000
_cell.length_c   1.000
_cell.angle_alpha   90.00
_cell.angle_beta   90.00
_cell.angle_gamma   90.00
#
_symmetry.space_group_name_H-M   'P 1'
#
loop_
_entity.id
_entity.type
_entity.pdbx_description
1 polymer ?
#
loop_
_entity_poly.entity_id
_entity_poly.type
_entity_poly.pdbx_seq_one_letter_code
_entity_poly.pdbx_strand_id
1 'polypeptide(L)'
;ADLWARAVEALRALGRDADRDRLEAEIAAIRAGALAGQVVAARERRLAAIAEARAFGDVRLLARIIASFDVPTLWTSREYGTVDHAVVEATGEALARLPAGEPELRVRLLTTLAMELEGEQHDRGLTASDEAIAAARGLGVPELLAAALNGGYVNGYRTADGLDRRRRLASELLGLAAEHDLGTYRVLAHLQLQQVAVAALDLPAARRHLDEGRRLAEQYGLPLLAQIAGWHAGLAHAFAARYEEAERAYEEVGGAIGRTGIWFSERGMVFVGLFCVRLAQDRAGELVDGAAWLRRQWGHVEATADVYALALASAGRTAEARRVVAGAGPVRLDYFRDLTLAIRALRAIALGDRDLAERTYAALLPYEGHISGGATAVATLGPVAHVLGDLAVFLGRPAGTAAAHYRRAAEVAGRVGAARWAERADEAAARLGTAA
;
A
#
# COMPACT_ATOMS: atom_id res chain seq x y z
N ALA A 1 -20.71 16.39 -8.67
CA ALA A 1 -19.42 17.05 -8.94
C ALA A 1 -19.60 18.24 -9.89
N ASP A 2 -20.18 18.04 -11.07
CA ASP A 2 -20.26 19.05 -12.13
C ASP A 2 -20.96 20.36 -11.75
N LEU A 3 -22.01 20.30 -10.93
CA LEU A 3 -22.69 21.50 -10.45
C LEU A 3 -21.79 22.38 -9.59
N TRP A 4 -20.96 21.78 -8.72
CA TRP A 4 -20.00 22.51 -7.91
C TRP A 4 -18.87 23.10 -8.76
N ALA A 5 -18.39 22.35 -9.76
CA ALA A 5 -17.41 22.88 -10.70
C ALA A 5 -17.96 24.11 -11.46
N ARG A 6 -19.22 24.07 -11.92
CA ARG A 6 -19.87 25.22 -12.55
C ARG A 6 -20.06 26.40 -11.61
N ALA A 7 -20.40 26.14 -10.34
CA ALA A 7 -20.51 27.19 -9.33
C ALA A 7 -19.16 27.91 -9.10
N VAL A 8 -18.07 27.14 -9.01
CA VAL A 8 -16.71 27.69 -8.93
C VAL A 8 -16.38 28.57 -10.14
N GLU A 9 -16.68 28.13 -11.36
CA GLU A 9 -16.42 28.94 -12.57
C GLU A 9 -17.27 30.22 -12.59
N ALA A 10 -18.53 30.15 -12.18
CA ALA A 10 -19.40 31.32 -12.10
C ALA A 10 -18.87 32.33 -11.07
N LEU A 11 -18.43 31.88 -9.89
CA LEU A 11 -17.83 32.73 -8.87
C LEU A 11 -16.49 33.31 -9.33
N ARG A 12 -15.69 32.54 -10.08
CA ARG A 12 -14.44 33.03 -10.71
C ARG A 12 -14.72 34.18 -11.68
N ALA A 13 -15.81 34.13 -12.44
CA ALA A 13 -16.20 35.18 -13.37
C ALA A 13 -16.61 36.50 -12.69
N LEU A 14 -17.00 36.46 -11.41
CA LEU A 14 -17.34 37.66 -10.62
C LEU A 14 -16.10 38.41 -10.10
N GLY A 15 -14.90 37.84 -10.23
CA GLY A 15 -13.65 38.48 -9.85
C GLY A 15 -13.34 38.41 -8.35
N ARG A 16 -12.44 39.30 -7.88
CA ARG A 16 -11.79 39.22 -6.56
C ARG A 16 -12.75 39.33 -5.37
N ASP A 17 -13.86 40.05 -5.53
CA ASP A 17 -14.84 40.23 -4.46
C ASP A 17 -15.55 38.92 -4.10
N ALA A 18 -15.54 37.93 -5.00
CA ALA A 18 -16.10 36.60 -4.80
C ALA A 18 -15.05 35.54 -4.40
N ASP A 19 -13.79 35.90 -4.17
CA ASP A 19 -12.70 34.93 -3.94
C ASP A 19 -12.95 34.02 -2.73
N ARG A 20 -13.51 34.56 -1.65
CA ARG A 20 -13.85 33.75 -0.46
C ARG A 20 -14.93 32.72 -0.79
N ASP A 21 -16.04 33.15 -1.38
CA ASP A 21 -17.16 32.27 -1.74
C ASP A 21 -16.73 31.23 -2.77
N ARG A 22 -15.85 31.61 -3.70
CA ARG A 22 -15.24 30.72 -4.68
C ARG A 22 -14.41 29.63 -4.02
N LEU A 23 -13.53 29.98 -3.08
CA LEU A 23 -12.72 29.02 -2.33
C LEU A 23 -13.58 28.11 -1.42
N GLU A 24 -14.68 28.62 -0.88
CA GLU A 24 -15.69 27.82 -0.18
C GLU A 24 -16.37 26.82 -1.12
N ALA A 25 -16.71 27.24 -2.35
CA ALA A 25 -17.25 26.35 -3.37
C ALA A 25 -16.22 25.30 -3.83
N GLU A 26 -14.93 25.64 -3.87
CA GLU A 26 -13.85 24.68 -4.18
C GLU A 26 -13.80 23.53 -3.17
N ILE A 27 -14.00 23.79 -1.86
CA ILE A 27 -14.10 22.74 -0.84
C ILE A 27 -15.17 21.71 -1.21
N ALA A 28 -16.36 22.19 -1.58
CA ALA A 28 -17.46 21.32 -1.97
C ALA A 28 -17.18 20.60 -3.31
N ALA A 29 -16.54 21.28 -4.26
CA ALA A 29 -16.17 20.71 -5.55
C ALA A 29 -15.11 19.60 -5.43
N ILE A 30 -14.09 19.78 -4.59
CA ILE A 30 -13.06 18.78 -4.31
C ILE A 30 -13.69 17.54 -3.69
N ARG A 31 -14.46 17.72 -2.60
CA ARG A 31 -15.10 16.61 -1.90
C ARG A 31 -16.06 15.84 -2.79
N ALA A 32 -16.92 16.55 -3.52
CA ALA A 32 -17.88 15.93 -4.43
C ALA A 32 -17.20 15.23 -5.61
N GLY A 33 -16.10 15.77 -6.13
CA GLY A 33 -15.31 15.13 -7.18
C GLY A 33 -14.65 13.83 -6.69
N ALA A 34 -14.02 13.89 -5.52
CA ALA A 34 -13.34 12.76 -4.92
C ALA A 34 -14.31 11.60 -4.59
N LEU A 35 -15.48 11.90 -4.00
CA LEU A 35 -16.54 10.92 -3.73
C LEU A 35 -17.20 10.37 -5.00
N ALA A 36 -17.23 11.15 -6.09
CA ALA A 36 -17.71 10.69 -7.39
C ALA A 36 -16.68 9.85 -8.16
N GLY A 37 -15.52 9.54 -7.56
CA GLY A 37 -14.46 8.77 -8.19
C GLY A 37 -13.54 9.57 -9.12
N GLN A 38 -13.74 10.89 -9.25
CA GLN A 38 -12.86 11.79 -10.01
C GLN A 38 -11.60 12.15 -9.20
N VAL A 39 -10.91 11.13 -8.68
CA VAL A 39 -9.85 11.27 -7.66
C VAL A 39 -8.70 12.16 -8.16
N VAL A 40 -8.18 11.91 -9.37
CA VAL A 40 -7.06 12.69 -9.95
C VAL A 40 -7.45 14.17 -10.10
N ALA A 41 -8.57 14.44 -10.75
CA ALA A 41 -9.05 15.81 -10.96
C ALA A 41 -9.34 16.54 -9.63
N ALA A 42 -9.88 15.84 -8.63
CA ALA A 42 -10.09 16.40 -7.30
C ALA A 42 -8.78 16.77 -6.58
N ARG A 43 -7.71 15.98 -6.76
CA ARG A 43 -6.37 16.29 -6.22
C ARG A 43 -5.74 17.49 -6.90
N GLU A 44 -5.80 17.56 -8.23
CA GLU A 44 -5.29 18.71 -8.99
C GLU A 44 -6.01 20.00 -8.59
N ARG A 45 -7.35 19.94 -8.47
CA ARG A 45 -8.18 21.04 -7.97
C ARG A 45 -7.78 21.44 -6.54
N ARG A 46 -7.59 20.47 -5.65
CA ARG A 46 -7.15 20.72 -4.27
C ARG A 46 -5.80 21.42 -4.23
N LEU A 47 -4.83 20.98 -5.04
CA LEU A 47 -3.50 21.60 -5.09
C LEU A 47 -3.57 23.06 -5.56
N ALA A 48 -4.36 23.35 -6.61
CA ALA A 48 -4.58 24.71 -7.07
C ALA A 48 -5.27 25.58 -6.00
N ALA A 49 -6.34 25.07 -5.37
CA ALA A 49 -7.06 25.77 -4.33
C ALA A 49 -6.21 26.04 -3.07
N ILE A 50 -5.28 25.13 -2.73
CA ILE A 50 -4.30 25.36 -1.65
C ILE A 50 -3.43 26.57 -1.97
N ALA A 51 -2.89 26.67 -3.19
CA ALA A 51 -2.04 27.79 -3.60
C ALA A 51 -2.79 29.12 -3.51
N GLU A 52 -4.04 29.16 -4.00
CA GLU A 52 -4.88 30.35 -3.96
C GLU A 52 -5.28 30.73 -2.53
N ALA A 53 -5.65 29.78 -1.67
CA ALA A 53 -5.98 30.07 -0.28
C ALA A 53 -4.78 30.52 0.55
N ARG A 54 -3.57 30.02 0.24
CA ARG A 54 -2.33 30.56 0.82
C ARG A 54 -2.13 32.03 0.45
N ALA A 55 -2.39 32.40 -0.80
CA ALA A 55 -2.32 33.80 -1.25
C ALA A 55 -3.42 34.67 -0.63
N PHE A 56 -4.61 34.12 -0.40
CA PHE A 56 -5.72 34.80 0.27
C PHE A 56 -5.43 35.10 1.75
N GLY A 57 -4.69 34.23 2.44
CA GLY A 57 -4.13 34.49 3.77
C GLY A 57 -4.99 34.07 4.97
N ASP A 58 -6.21 33.55 4.75
CA ASP A 58 -7.05 33.00 5.82
C ASP A 58 -6.66 31.54 6.14
N VAL A 59 -6.09 31.32 7.33
CA VAL A 59 -5.64 30.01 7.79
C VAL A 59 -6.77 28.99 7.96
N ARG A 60 -7.97 29.44 8.35
CA ARG A 60 -9.12 28.53 8.54
C ARG A 60 -9.62 28.02 7.20
N LEU A 61 -9.69 28.91 6.21
CA LEU A 61 -10.08 28.56 4.85
C LEU A 61 -9.04 27.63 4.21
N LEU A 62 -7.74 27.93 4.36
CA LEU A 62 -6.66 27.05 3.94
C LEU A 62 -6.79 25.65 4.58
N ALA A 63 -7.00 25.59 5.90
CA ALA A 63 -7.15 24.33 6.61
C ALA A 63 -8.32 23.49 6.09
N ARG A 64 -9.46 24.14 5.81
CA ARG A 64 -10.66 23.48 5.27
C ARG A 64 -10.47 22.98 3.85
N ILE A 65 -9.76 23.72 2.99
CA ILE A 65 -9.40 23.26 1.64
C ILE A 65 -8.45 22.08 1.70
N ILE A 66 -7.42 22.14 2.54
CA ILE A 66 -6.52 21.00 2.76
C ILE A 66 -7.35 19.79 3.19
N ALA A 67 -8.22 19.93 4.18
CA ALA A 67 -9.05 18.84 4.69
C ALA A 67 -10.21 18.39 3.78
N SER A 68 -10.45 19.06 2.65
CA SER A 68 -11.62 18.80 1.78
C SER A 68 -11.54 17.49 0.97
N PHE A 69 -10.34 16.92 0.85
CA PHE A 69 -10.11 15.62 0.23
C PHE A 69 -10.09 14.52 1.30
N ASP A 70 -11.26 14.27 1.90
CA ASP A 70 -11.45 13.33 3.02
C ASP A 70 -12.07 11.99 2.60
N VAL A 71 -11.50 11.36 1.55
CA VAL A 71 -11.98 10.07 1.06
C VAL A 71 -11.30 8.92 1.82
N PRO A 72 -12.05 7.94 2.35
CA PRO A 72 -11.47 6.73 2.96
C PRO A 72 -10.63 5.94 1.95
N THR A 73 -9.47 5.45 2.36
CA THR A 73 -8.49 4.80 1.46
C THR A 73 -7.94 3.51 2.04
N LEU A 74 -7.84 2.47 1.20
CA LEU A 74 -7.14 1.23 1.56
C LEU A 74 -5.64 1.32 1.31
N TRP A 75 -5.27 1.99 0.20
CA TRP A 75 -3.90 2.25 -0.23
C TRP A 75 -3.73 3.72 -0.58
N THR A 76 -2.49 4.10 -0.91
CA THR A 76 -2.12 5.47 -1.22
C THR A 76 -3.06 6.08 -2.28
N SER A 77 -3.57 7.29 -2.00
CA SER A 77 -4.51 7.99 -2.87
C SER A 77 -3.82 8.93 -3.88
N ARG A 78 -2.52 8.75 -4.04
CA ARG A 78 -1.62 9.56 -4.88
C ARG A 78 -0.79 8.65 -5.77
N GLU A 79 0.01 9.23 -6.65
CA GLU A 79 0.97 8.43 -7.40
C GLU A 79 1.88 7.70 -6.41
N TYR A 80 1.99 6.37 -6.57
CA TYR A 80 2.76 5.56 -5.65
C TYR A 80 4.24 5.97 -5.68
N GLY A 81 4.82 6.09 -4.49
CA GLY A 81 6.24 6.41 -4.35
C GLY A 81 6.62 7.90 -4.42
N THR A 82 5.67 8.81 -4.62
CA THR A 82 5.95 10.26 -4.67
C THR A 82 5.66 10.93 -3.32
N VAL A 83 5.87 12.25 -3.18
CA VAL A 83 5.43 13.10 -2.04
C VAL A 83 4.91 14.42 -2.59
N ASP A 84 3.69 14.81 -2.22
CA ASP A 84 3.14 16.13 -2.57
C ASP A 84 3.64 17.18 -1.57
N HIS A 85 4.90 17.59 -1.73
CA HIS A 85 5.56 18.52 -0.80
C HIS A 85 4.79 19.83 -0.60
N ALA A 86 4.14 20.35 -1.65
CA ALA A 86 3.32 21.56 -1.54
C ALA A 86 2.15 21.40 -0.55
N VAL A 87 1.50 20.22 -0.52
CA VAL A 87 0.42 19.91 0.41
C VAL A 87 0.98 19.70 1.82
N VAL A 88 2.10 18.99 1.95
CA VAL A 88 2.78 18.75 3.24
C VAL A 88 3.19 20.07 3.90
N GLU A 89 3.81 20.97 3.16
CA GLU A 89 4.24 22.28 3.66
C GLU A 89 3.03 23.16 4.03
N ALA A 90 2.02 23.24 3.16
CA ALA A 90 0.78 23.97 3.46
C ALA A 90 0.07 23.42 4.70
N THR A 91 0.08 22.10 4.90
CA THR A 91 -0.50 21.44 6.08
C THR A 91 0.30 21.78 7.35
N GLY A 92 1.64 21.79 7.27
CA GLY A 92 2.50 22.23 8.37
C GLY A 92 2.27 23.69 8.76
N GLU A 93 2.17 24.58 7.78
CA GLU A 93 1.86 26.01 7.98
C GLU A 93 0.48 26.20 8.63
N ALA A 94 -0.54 25.49 8.14
CA ALA A 94 -1.87 25.53 8.71
C ALA A 94 -1.87 25.04 10.17
N LEU A 95 -1.24 23.89 10.46
CA LEU A 95 -1.14 23.34 11.81
C LEU A 95 -0.46 24.28 12.81
N ALA A 96 0.55 25.04 12.36
CA ALA A 96 1.29 25.98 13.20
C ALA A 96 0.51 27.27 13.51
N ARG A 97 -0.38 27.69 12.60
CA ARG A 97 -1.12 28.96 12.70
C ARG A 97 -2.60 28.79 13.09
N LEU A 98 -3.11 27.56 13.12
CA LEU A 98 -4.51 27.28 13.41
C LEU A 98 -4.83 27.65 14.87
N PRO A 99 -5.89 28.43 15.15
CA PRO A 99 -6.29 28.78 16.50
C PRO A 99 -6.69 27.56 17.35
N ALA A 100 -6.42 27.60 18.66
CA ALA A 100 -6.74 26.50 19.58
C ALA A 100 -8.23 26.12 19.63
N GLY A 101 -9.13 27.05 19.26
CA GLY A 101 -10.58 26.81 19.16
C GLY A 101 -11.02 25.98 17.96
N GLU A 102 -10.11 25.44 17.16
CA GLU A 102 -10.40 24.64 15.95
C GLU A 102 -9.92 23.18 16.07
N PRO A 103 -10.30 22.44 17.14
CA PRO A 103 -9.72 21.12 17.40
C PRO A 103 -10.08 20.08 16.33
N GLU A 104 -11.27 20.15 15.73
CA GLU A 104 -11.66 19.25 14.63
C GLU A 104 -10.81 19.45 13.37
N LEU A 105 -10.57 20.71 12.97
CA LEU A 105 -9.71 21.02 11.83
C LEU A 105 -8.27 20.59 12.10
N ARG A 106 -7.79 20.75 13.34
CA ARG A 106 -6.46 20.24 13.72
C ARG A 106 -6.36 18.74 13.47
N VAL A 107 -7.35 17.96 13.91
CA VAL A 107 -7.36 16.50 13.66
C VAL A 107 -7.38 16.19 12.16
N ARG A 108 -8.21 16.86 11.37
CA ARG A 108 -8.27 16.65 9.92
C ARG A 108 -6.94 16.98 9.22
N LEU A 109 -6.24 18.03 9.66
CA LEU A 109 -4.91 18.37 9.16
C LEU A 109 -3.85 17.36 9.58
N LEU A 110 -3.85 16.88 10.82
CA LEU A 110 -2.94 15.82 11.28
C LEU A 110 -3.18 14.51 10.50
N THR A 111 -4.43 14.12 10.29
CA THR A 111 -4.80 12.96 9.45
C THR A 111 -4.32 13.16 8.01
N THR A 112 -4.52 14.34 7.43
CA THR A 112 -3.99 14.68 6.11
C THR A 112 -2.48 14.52 6.06
N LEU A 113 -1.76 15.11 7.02
CA LEU A 113 -0.30 15.03 7.08
C LEU A 113 0.19 13.58 7.17
N ALA A 114 -0.49 12.76 7.98
CA ALA A 114 -0.20 11.33 8.09
C ALA A 114 -0.39 10.57 6.77
N MET A 115 -1.44 10.89 6.01
CA MET A 115 -1.71 10.24 4.72
C MET A 115 -0.73 10.70 3.63
N GLU A 116 -0.38 11.98 3.58
CA GLU A 116 0.56 12.51 2.58
C GLU A 116 2.01 12.04 2.82
N LEU A 117 2.36 11.68 4.06
CA LEU A 117 3.69 11.18 4.44
C LEU A 117 3.76 9.65 4.57
N GLU A 118 2.74 8.93 4.11
CA GLU A 118 2.73 7.47 4.09
C GLU A 118 3.90 6.92 3.25
N GLY A 119 4.57 5.90 3.81
CA GLY A 119 5.72 5.23 3.20
C GLY A 119 7.07 5.95 3.35
N GLU A 120 7.10 7.16 3.92
CA GLU A 120 8.35 7.91 4.14
C GLU A 120 9.21 7.31 5.27
N GLN A 121 10.53 7.46 5.14
CA GLN A 121 11.50 6.84 6.04
C GLN A 121 11.46 7.43 7.46
N HIS A 122 11.15 8.72 7.60
CA HIS A 122 11.03 9.39 8.89
C HIS A 122 9.68 9.10 9.60
N ASP A 123 9.59 9.32 10.91
CA ASP A 123 8.39 9.03 11.71
C ASP A 123 7.32 10.15 11.73
N ARG A 124 7.50 11.23 10.94
CA ARG A 124 6.58 12.39 10.97
C ARG A 124 5.13 12.02 10.66
N GLY A 125 4.89 11.13 9.69
CA GLY A 125 3.56 10.64 9.36
C GLY A 125 2.93 9.79 10.46
N LEU A 126 3.71 8.88 11.07
CA LEU A 126 3.28 8.07 12.21
C LEU A 126 2.91 8.95 13.42
N THR A 127 3.77 9.90 13.76
CA THR A 127 3.56 10.85 14.86
C THR A 127 2.28 11.64 14.66
N ALA A 128 2.08 12.21 13.47
CA ALA A 128 0.85 12.93 13.14
C ALA A 128 -0.41 12.03 13.24
N SER A 129 -0.31 10.75 12.85
CA SER A 129 -1.42 9.81 12.95
C SER A 129 -1.79 9.48 14.40
N ASP A 130 -0.81 9.30 15.28
CA ASP A 130 -1.03 8.99 16.69
C ASP A 130 -1.63 10.20 17.42
N GLU A 131 -1.14 11.42 17.13
CA GLU A 131 -1.74 12.67 17.62
C GLU A 131 -3.19 12.85 17.14
N ALA A 132 -3.47 12.57 15.85
CA ALA A 132 -4.81 12.67 15.29
C ALA A 132 -5.80 11.73 16.00
N ILE A 133 -5.41 10.47 16.23
CA ILE A 133 -6.25 9.46 16.92
C ILE A 133 -6.52 9.90 18.36
N ALA A 134 -5.48 10.32 19.09
CA ALA A 134 -5.62 10.75 20.47
C ALA A 134 -6.56 11.95 20.61
N ALA A 135 -6.40 12.96 19.75
CA ALA A 135 -7.26 14.13 19.72
C ALA A 135 -8.69 13.81 19.26
N ALA A 136 -8.88 12.96 18.25
CA ALA A 136 -10.20 12.53 17.79
C ALA A 136 -11.00 11.82 18.90
N ARG A 137 -10.35 10.94 19.67
CA ARG A 137 -10.97 10.26 20.82
C ARG A 137 -11.46 11.23 21.88
N GLY A 138 -10.71 12.31 22.13
CA GLY A 138 -11.11 13.36 23.08
C GLY A 138 -12.32 14.18 22.64
N LEU A 139 -12.58 14.27 21.33
CA LEU A 139 -13.70 15.03 20.77
C LEU A 139 -15.00 14.23 20.66
N GLY A 140 -14.94 12.90 20.60
CA GLY A 140 -16.11 12.04 20.52
C GLY A 140 -16.92 12.16 19.22
N VAL A 141 -16.32 12.68 18.14
CA VAL A 141 -16.94 12.77 16.81
C VAL A 141 -16.59 11.51 15.99
N PRO A 142 -17.55 10.61 15.70
CA PRO A 142 -17.27 9.30 15.10
C PRO A 142 -16.57 9.37 13.75
N GLU A 143 -17.01 10.23 12.84
CA GLU A 143 -16.43 10.36 11.49
C GLU A 143 -14.99 10.84 11.55
N LEU A 144 -14.66 11.68 12.53
CA LEU A 144 -13.33 12.22 12.73
C LEU A 144 -12.38 11.14 13.25
N LEU A 145 -12.84 10.33 14.20
CA LEU A 145 -12.09 9.17 14.68
C LEU A 145 -11.92 8.12 13.57
N ALA A 146 -12.95 7.86 12.77
CA ALA A 146 -12.87 6.93 11.64
C ALA A 146 -11.79 7.35 10.63
N ALA A 147 -11.72 8.63 10.28
CA ALA A 147 -10.67 9.18 9.42
C ALA A 147 -9.27 9.05 10.04
N ALA A 148 -9.12 9.38 11.32
CA ALA A 148 -7.85 9.27 12.03
C ALA A 148 -7.36 7.81 12.14
N LEU A 149 -8.27 6.85 12.40
CA LEU A 149 -7.96 5.42 12.41
C LEU A 149 -7.49 4.93 11.03
N ASN A 150 -8.09 5.42 9.94
CA ASN A 150 -7.61 5.12 8.59
C ASN A 150 -6.19 5.65 8.36
N GLY A 151 -5.90 6.90 8.74
CA GLY A 151 -4.54 7.48 8.68
C GLY A 151 -3.52 6.70 9.52
N GLY A 152 -3.93 6.24 10.70
CA GLY A 152 -3.13 5.34 11.53
C GLY A 152 -2.86 4.00 10.85
N TYR A 153 -3.87 3.37 10.24
CA TYR A 153 -3.73 2.07 9.58
C TYR A 153 -2.68 2.11 8.47
N VAL A 154 -2.72 3.12 7.59
CA VAL A 154 -1.79 3.24 6.45
C VAL A 154 -0.34 3.55 6.89
N ASN A 155 -0.14 4.11 8.09
CA ASN A 155 1.19 4.30 8.69
C ASN A 155 1.68 3.08 9.50
N GLY A 156 0.92 1.99 9.52
CA GLY A 156 1.20 0.79 10.32
C GLY A 156 2.18 -0.22 9.71
N TYR A 157 2.90 0.10 8.63
CA TYR A 157 3.72 -0.86 7.87
C TYR A 157 5.24 -0.79 8.13
N ARG A 158 5.67 -0.14 9.23
CA ARG A 158 7.09 0.16 9.48
C ARG A 158 7.92 -1.05 9.89
N THR A 159 7.34 -1.95 10.69
CA THR A 159 7.98 -3.18 11.20
C THR A 159 6.98 -4.35 11.17
N ALA A 160 7.44 -5.57 11.44
CA ALA A 160 6.57 -6.75 11.49
C ALA A 160 5.47 -6.61 12.56
N ASP A 161 5.80 -6.02 13.72
CA ASP A 161 4.88 -5.74 14.82
C ASP A 161 3.72 -4.82 14.43
N GLY A 162 3.88 -4.08 13.32
CA GLY A 162 2.83 -3.26 12.73
C GLY A 162 1.55 -4.03 12.39
N LEU A 163 1.62 -5.36 12.19
CA LEU A 163 0.45 -6.21 11.97
C LEU A 163 -0.57 -6.11 13.11
N ASP A 164 -0.12 -6.18 14.36
CA ASP A 164 -1.01 -6.14 15.52
C ASP A 164 -1.63 -4.76 15.70
N ARG A 165 -0.86 -3.69 15.43
CA ARG A 165 -1.37 -2.32 15.43
C ARG A 165 -2.46 -2.16 14.36
N ARG A 166 -2.21 -2.62 13.13
CA ARG A 166 -3.18 -2.58 12.04
C ARG A 166 -4.46 -3.37 12.36
N ARG A 167 -4.34 -4.55 12.98
CA ARG A 167 -5.49 -5.32 13.45
C ARG A 167 -6.36 -4.52 14.41
N ARG A 168 -5.75 -3.94 15.46
CA ARG A 168 -6.48 -3.15 16.46
C ARG A 168 -7.20 -1.95 15.82
N LEU A 169 -6.51 -1.18 14.99
CA LEU A 169 -7.09 -0.01 14.32
C LEU A 169 -8.25 -0.39 13.39
N ALA A 170 -8.09 -1.45 12.58
CA ALA A 170 -9.14 -1.89 11.67
C ALA A 170 -10.35 -2.50 12.41
N SER A 171 -10.13 -3.22 13.52
CA SER A 171 -11.22 -3.72 14.38
C SER A 171 -11.97 -2.58 15.07
N GLU A 172 -11.27 -1.57 15.60
CA GLU A 172 -11.89 -0.37 16.18
C GLU A 172 -12.70 0.39 15.13
N LEU A 173 -12.15 0.56 13.92
CA LEU A 173 -12.85 1.19 12.81
C LEU A 173 -14.13 0.43 12.43
N LEU A 174 -14.08 -0.91 12.38
CA LEU A 174 -15.25 -1.72 12.07
C LEU A 174 -16.35 -1.55 13.13
N GLY A 175 -16.00 -1.59 14.41
CA GLY A 175 -16.94 -1.39 15.51
C GLY A 175 -17.59 0.00 15.46
N LEU A 176 -16.77 1.03 15.36
CA LEU A 176 -17.21 2.43 15.26
C LEU A 176 -18.13 2.65 14.05
N ALA A 177 -17.75 2.12 12.88
CA ALA A 177 -18.53 2.29 11.66
C ALA A 177 -19.86 1.52 11.70
N ALA A 178 -19.92 0.40 12.41
CA ALA A 178 -21.17 -0.34 12.62
C ALA A 178 -22.10 0.37 13.62
N GLU A 179 -21.56 0.96 14.68
CA GLU A 179 -22.33 1.67 15.71
C GLU A 179 -22.95 2.97 15.18
N HIS A 180 -22.23 3.69 14.31
CA HIS A 180 -22.64 5.02 13.82
C HIS A 180 -23.05 5.04 12.34
N ASP A 181 -23.36 3.88 11.75
CA ASP A 181 -23.83 3.76 10.35
C ASP A 181 -22.89 4.40 9.29
N LEU A 182 -21.57 4.33 9.53
CA LEU A 182 -20.57 4.89 8.62
C LEU A 182 -20.25 3.92 7.47
N GLY A 183 -21.17 3.79 6.51
CA GLY A 183 -21.13 2.78 5.44
C GLY A 183 -19.79 2.64 4.70
N THR A 184 -19.21 3.74 4.23
CA THR A 184 -17.91 3.71 3.52
C THR A 184 -16.76 3.21 4.40
N TYR A 185 -16.72 3.63 5.66
CA TYR A 185 -15.72 3.17 6.62
C TYR A 185 -15.92 1.73 7.03
N ARG A 186 -17.17 1.25 7.07
CA ARG A 186 -17.48 -0.16 7.32
C ARG A 186 -16.92 -1.05 6.21
N VAL A 187 -17.11 -0.68 4.94
CA VAL A 187 -16.50 -1.38 3.79
C VAL A 187 -14.98 -1.36 3.89
N LEU A 188 -14.38 -0.19 4.16
CA LEU A 188 -12.94 -0.05 4.32
C LEU A 188 -12.39 -0.96 5.44
N ALA A 189 -13.04 -1.00 6.60
CA ALA A 189 -12.61 -1.81 7.73
C ALA A 189 -12.62 -3.31 7.40
N HIS A 190 -13.62 -3.78 6.64
CA HIS A 190 -13.63 -5.16 6.12
C HIS A 190 -12.43 -5.43 5.20
N LEU A 191 -12.11 -4.54 4.27
CA LEU A 191 -10.94 -4.71 3.39
C LEU A 191 -9.61 -4.67 4.17
N GLN A 192 -9.49 -3.80 5.16
CA GLN A 192 -8.32 -3.74 6.05
C GLN A 192 -8.17 -5.02 6.89
N LEU A 193 -9.25 -5.52 7.48
CA LEU A 193 -9.24 -6.76 8.26
C LEU A 193 -8.96 -7.98 7.38
N GLN A 194 -9.38 -7.96 6.12
CA GLN A 194 -9.01 -8.98 5.14
C GLN A 194 -7.49 -9.03 4.91
N GLN A 195 -6.83 -7.87 4.69
CA GLN A 195 -5.37 -7.81 4.56
C GLN A 195 -4.63 -8.25 5.83
N VAL A 196 -5.12 -7.82 7.00
CA VAL A 196 -4.59 -8.25 8.30
C VAL A 196 -4.72 -9.76 8.47
N ALA A 197 -5.85 -10.35 8.07
CA ALA A 197 -6.08 -11.79 8.17
C ALA A 197 -5.16 -12.58 7.23
N VAL A 198 -4.93 -12.11 5.99
CA VAL A 198 -3.94 -12.71 5.09
C VAL A 198 -2.53 -12.65 5.70
N ALA A 199 -2.10 -11.48 6.19
CA ALA A 199 -0.80 -11.34 6.84
C ALA A 199 -0.64 -12.20 8.10
N ALA A 200 -1.75 -12.45 8.82
CA ALA A 200 -1.79 -13.33 9.98
C ALA A 200 -1.94 -14.83 9.65
N LEU A 201 -2.04 -15.18 8.36
CA LEU A 201 -2.28 -16.53 7.84
C LEU A 201 -3.63 -17.13 8.29
N ASP A 202 -4.65 -16.30 8.44
CA ASP A 202 -6.04 -16.70 8.70
C ASP A 202 -6.89 -16.47 7.43
N LEU A 203 -6.74 -17.39 6.47
CA LEU A 203 -7.48 -17.32 5.21
C LEU A 203 -9.00 -17.44 5.37
N PRO A 204 -9.55 -18.25 6.30
CA PRO A 204 -10.99 -18.24 6.58
C PRO A 204 -11.49 -16.87 7.01
N ALA A 205 -10.81 -16.17 7.94
CA ALA A 205 -11.19 -14.81 8.30
C ALA A 205 -11.03 -13.83 7.13
N ALA A 206 -9.96 -13.96 6.35
CA ALA A 206 -9.75 -13.14 5.17
C ALA A 206 -10.91 -13.28 4.16
N ARG A 207 -11.37 -14.51 3.90
CA ARG A 207 -12.53 -14.78 3.03
C ARG A 207 -13.80 -14.14 3.58
N ARG A 208 -14.12 -14.34 4.87
CA ARG A 208 -15.30 -13.73 5.49
C ARG A 208 -15.32 -12.21 5.36
N HIS A 209 -14.19 -11.55 5.64
CA HIS A 209 -14.09 -10.10 5.53
C HIS A 209 -14.17 -9.62 4.08
N LEU A 210 -13.58 -10.36 3.14
CA LEU A 210 -13.69 -10.04 1.71
C LEU A 210 -15.14 -10.11 1.23
N ASP A 211 -15.84 -11.19 1.56
CA ASP A 211 -17.20 -11.44 1.08
C ASP A 211 -18.17 -10.38 1.65
N GLU A 212 -18.07 -10.08 2.94
CA GLU A 212 -18.88 -9.04 3.57
C GLU A 212 -18.52 -7.63 3.07
N GLY A 213 -17.23 -7.34 2.88
CA GLY A 213 -16.77 -6.08 2.31
C GLY A 213 -17.32 -5.86 0.89
N ARG A 214 -17.31 -6.90 0.05
CA ARG A 214 -17.90 -6.86 -1.30
C ARG A 214 -19.40 -6.63 -1.27
N ARG A 215 -20.12 -7.40 -0.44
CA ARG A 215 -21.58 -7.27 -0.29
C ARG A 215 -21.97 -5.84 0.11
N LEU A 216 -21.25 -5.25 1.08
CA LEU A 216 -21.49 -3.88 1.52
C LEU A 216 -21.07 -2.84 0.46
N ALA A 217 -19.97 -3.07 -0.25
CA ALA A 217 -19.54 -2.18 -1.33
C ALA A 217 -20.59 -2.13 -2.46
N GLU A 218 -21.20 -3.26 -2.81
CA GLU A 218 -22.31 -3.32 -3.75
C GLU A 218 -23.55 -2.59 -3.20
N GLN A 219 -23.91 -2.84 -1.94
CA GLN A 219 -25.05 -2.21 -1.27
C GLN A 219 -24.94 -0.68 -1.22
N TYR A 220 -23.74 -0.14 -0.98
CA TYR A 220 -23.51 1.31 -0.88
C TYR A 220 -23.11 1.95 -2.23
N GLY A 221 -23.06 1.19 -3.33
CA GLY A 221 -22.68 1.73 -4.64
C GLY A 221 -21.23 2.22 -4.70
N LEU A 222 -20.30 1.46 -4.10
CA LEU A 222 -18.86 1.76 -4.03
C LEU A 222 -18.05 0.84 -4.96
N PRO A 223 -18.17 0.98 -6.29
CA PRO A 223 -17.62 0.02 -7.25
C PRO A 223 -16.10 -0.11 -7.17
N LEU A 224 -15.36 0.97 -6.86
CA LEU A 224 -13.90 0.90 -6.71
C LEU A 224 -13.46 -0.06 -5.60
N LEU A 225 -14.13 0.00 -4.43
CA LEU A 225 -13.84 -0.87 -3.30
C LEU A 225 -14.24 -2.33 -3.60
N ALA A 226 -15.32 -2.54 -4.38
CA ALA A 226 -15.70 -3.86 -4.86
C ALA A 226 -14.67 -4.46 -5.85
N GLN A 227 -14.06 -3.64 -6.72
CA GLN A 227 -13.05 -4.09 -7.68
C GLN A 227 -11.71 -4.42 -7.03
N ILE A 228 -11.30 -3.68 -5.99
CA ILE A 228 -10.04 -3.93 -5.27
C ILE A 228 -10.01 -5.34 -4.65
N ALA A 229 -11.18 -5.87 -4.26
CA ALA A 229 -11.31 -7.25 -3.80
C ALA A 229 -10.93 -8.31 -4.85
N GLY A 230 -10.96 -7.97 -6.14
CA GLY A 230 -10.62 -8.87 -7.25
C GLY A 230 -9.15 -9.30 -7.28
N TRP A 231 -8.23 -8.42 -6.85
CA TRP A 231 -6.79 -8.72 -6.79
C TRP A 231 -6.45 -9.93 -5.92
N HIS A 232 -7.26 -10.16 -4.87
CA HIS A 232 -7.10 -11.30 -3.98
C HIS A 232 -7.31 -12.65 -4.69
N ALA A 233 -8.07 -12.69 -5.79
CA ALA A 233 -8.26 -13.92 -6.56
C ALA A 233 -6.91 -14.42 -7.13
N GLY A 234 -6.09 -13.52 -7.68
CA GLY A 234 -4.75 -13.85 -8.17
C GLY A 234 -3.87 -14.43 -7.07
N LEU A 235 -3.89 -13.84 -5.87
CA LEU A 235 -3.17 -14.35 -4.70
C LEU A 235 -3.63 -15.77 -4.30
N ALA A 236 -4.95 -16.00 -4.26
CA ALA A 236 -5.51 -17.30 -3.90
C ALA A 236 -5.13 -18.38 -4.92
N HIS A 237 -5.10 -18.04 -6.21
CA HIS A 237 -4.60 -18.94 -7.26
C HIS A 237 -3.10 -19.22 -7.12
N ALA A 238 -2.30 -18.21 -6.77
CA ALA A 238 -0.87 -18.40 -6.49
C ALA A 238 -0.63 -19.36 -5.31
N PHE A 239 -1.41 -19.27 -4.23
CA PHE A 239 -1.34 -20.22 -3.10
C PHE A 239 -1.62 -21.66 -3.54
N ALA A 240 -2.59 -21.85 -4.44
CA ALA A 240 -2.95 -23.16 -4.97
C ALA A 240 -2.05 -23.64 -6.13
N ALA A 241 -0.98 -22.90 -6.47
CA ALA A 241 -0.12 -23.15 -7.63
C ALA A 241 -0.88 -23.23 -8.97
N ARG A 242 -2.00 -22.51 -9.09
CA ARG A 242 -2.82 -22.36 -10.30
C ARG A 242 -2.37 -21.11 -11.06
N TYR A 243 -1.16 -21.16 -11.62
CA TYR A 243 -0.47 -19.98 -12.11
C TYR A 243 -1.16 -19.32 -13.31
N GLU A 244 -1.68 -20.11 -14.25
CA GLU A 244 -2.41 -19.62 -15.42
C GLU A 244 -3.74 -18.95 -15.03
N GLU A 245 -4.42 -19.46 -14.01
CA GLU A 245 -5.58 -18.79 -13.41
C GLU A 245 -5.19 -17.48 -12.70
N ALA A 246 -4.05 -17.47 -11.99
CA ALA A 246 -3.56 -16.28 -11.31
C ALA A 246 -3.27 -15.14 -12.30
N GLU A 247 -2.61 -15.45 -13.41
CA GLU A 247 -2.31 -14.50 -14.48
C GLU A 247 -3.57 -13.91 -15.10
N ARG A 248 -4.53 -14.78 -15.48
CA ARG A 248 -5.82 -14.34 -16.00
C ARG A 248 -6.56 -13.44 -15.02
N ALA A 249 -6.57 -13.78 -13.74
CA ALA A 249 -7.20 -12.96 -12.71
C ALA A 249 -6.54 -11.57 -12.61
N TYR A 250 -5.21 -11.48 -12.68
CA TYR A 250 -4.51 -10.19 -12.68
C TYR A 250 -4.81 -9.36 -13.94
N GLU A 251 -4.88 -9.99 -15.11
CA GLU A 251 -5.21 -9.33 -16.38
C GLU A 251 -6.66 -8.81 -16.41
N GLU A 252 -7.61 -9.61 -15.93
CA GLU A 252 -9.03 -9.22 -15.86
C GLU A 252 -9.23 -8.00 -14.97
N VAL A 253 -8.64 -8.00 -13.76
CA VAL A 253 -8.73 -6.87 -12.85
C VAL A 253 -8.00 -5.65 -13.43
N GLY A 254 -6.81 -5.83 -14.01
CA GLY A 254 -6.08 -4.74 -14.68
C GLY A 254 -6.86 -4.10 -15.81
N GLY A 255 -7.54 -4.89 -16.64
CA GLY A 255 -8.40 -4.39 -17.71
C GLY A 255 -9.64 -3.66 -17.20
N ALA A 256 -10.25 -4.12 -16.11
CA ALA A 256 -11.43 -3.49 -15.51
C ALA A 256 -11.13 -2.13 -14.90
N ILE A 257 -10.03 -2.01 -14.15
CA ILE A 257 -9.68 -0.75 -13.49
C ILE A 257 -9.02 0.23 -14.47
N GLY A 258 -8.23 -0.25 -15.44
CA GLY A 258 -7.61 0.63 -16.45
C GLY A 258 -8.62 1.43 -17.29
N ARG A 259 -9.90 1.03 -17.32
CA ARG A 259 -11.01 1.76 -17.97
C ARG A 259 -11.60 2.88 -17.12
N THR A 260 -11.38 2.89 -15.80
CA THR A 260 -11.87 3.93 -14.89
C THR A 260 -10.86 5.05 -14.70
N GLY A 261 -9.60 4.87 -15.11
CA GLY A 261 -8.56 5.90 -15.15
C GLY A 261 -8.15 6.41 -13.77
N ILE A 262 -8.44 5.65 -12.71
CA ILE A 262 -8.28 6.11 -11.33
C ILE A 262 -6.80 6.10 -10.94
N TRP A 263 -5.99 5.16 -11.47
CA TRP A 263 -4.55 5.12 -11.21
C TRP A 263 -3.67 4.67 -12.38
N PHE A 264 -2.62 5.44 -12.70
CA PHE A 264 -1.49 4.96 -13.51
C PHE A 264 -0.75 3.78 -12.83
N SER A 265 -1.01 3.54 -11.54
CA SER A 265 -0.45 2.46 -10.71
C SER A 265 -1.08 1.08 -10.86
N GLU A 266 -2.25 0.97 -11.47
CA GLU A 266 -2.91 -0.32 -11.69
C GLU A 266 -2.05 -1.25 -12.54
N ARG A 267 -1.41 -0.71 -13.59
CA ARG A 267 -0.46 -1.46 -14.42
C ARG A 267 0.74 -1.95 -13.62
N GLY A 268 1.21 -1.16 -12.66
CA GLY A 268 2.26 -1.56 -11.73
C GLY A 268 1.84 -2.73 -10.84
N MET A 269 0.62 -2.70 -10.29
CA MET A 269 0.10 -3.79 -9.47
C MET A 269 -0.14 -5.08 -10.25
N VAL A 270 -0.71 -5.00 -11.47
CA VAL A 270 -0.79 -6.16 -12.40
C VAL A 270 0.60 -6.76 -12.59
N PHE A 271 1.56 -5.90 -12.93
CA PHE A 271 2.90 -6.35 -13.26
C PHE A 271 3.59 -7.02 -12.08
N VAL A 272 3.44 -6.49 -10.87
CA VAL A 272 4.02 -7.11 -9.66
C VAL A 272 3.40 -8.49 -9.39
N GLY A 273 2.09 -8.64 -9.57
CA GLY A 273 1.40 -9.94 -9.47
C GLY A 273 1.95 -10.96 -10.47
N LEU A 274 1.99 -10.58 -11.76
CA LEU A 274 2.54 -11.40 -12.84
C LEU A 274 4.02 -11.74 -12.60
N PHE A 275 4.82 -10.76 -12.17
CA PHE A 275 6.22 -10.97 -11.85
C PHE A 275 6.41 -12.00 -10.75
N CYS A 276 5.63 -11.93 -9.67
CA CYS A 276 5.71 -12.90 -8.59
C CYS A 276 5.35 -14.32 -9.06
N VAL A 277 4.30 -14.46 -9.87
CA VAL A 277 3.88 -15.75 -10.46
C VAL A 277 4.98 -16.31 -11.35
N ARG A 278 5.49 -15.52 -12.30
CA ARG A 278 6.56 -15.94 -13.21
C ARG A 278 7.86 -16.24 -12.47
N LEU A 279 8.20 -15.49 -11.42
CA LEU A 279 9.38 -15.76 -10.60
C LEU A 279 9.24 -17.09 -9.85
N ALA A 280 8.05 -17.44 -9.35
CA ALA A 280 7.79 -18.73 -8.71
C ALA A 280 7.94 -19.92 -9.67
N GLN A 281 7.83 -19.69 -10.98
CA GLN A 281 8.02 -20.67 -12.05
C GLN A 281 9.42 -20.63 -12.68
N ASP A 282 10.36 -19.85 -12.15
CA ASP A 282 11.68 -19.59 -12.74
C ASP A 282 11.63 -18.98 -14.16
N ARG A 283 10.54 -18.25 -14.47
CA ARG A 283 10.24 -17.64 -15.77
C ARG A 283 10.31 -16.11 -15.76
N ALA A 284 10.90 -15.50 -14.71
CA ALA A 284 11.01 -14.05 -14.62
C ALA A 284 11.82 -13.41 -15.77
N GLY A 285 12.69 -14.18 -16.44
CA GLY A 285 13.43 -13.74 -17.63
C GLY A 285 12.55 -13.35 -18.83
N GLU A 286 11.33 -13.89 -18.92
CA GLU A 286 10.35 -13.52 -19.95
C GLU A 286 9.83 -12.07 -19.78
N LEU A 287 10.00 -11.49 -18.59
CA LEU A 287 9.46 -10.19 -18.24
C LEU A 287 10.47 -9.05 -18.38
N VAL A 288 11.65 -9.28 -18.97
CA VAL A 288 12.72 -8.27 -19.10
C VAL A 288 12.21 -6.97 -19.73
N ASP A 289 11.48 -7.04 -20.85
CA ASP A 289 11.00 -5.85 -21.55
C ASP A 289 9.92 -5.10 -20.75
N GLY A 290 9.02 -5.85 -20.10
CA GLY A 290 7.99 -5.29 -19.24
C GLY A 290 8.59 -4.62 -17.99
N ALA A 291 9.60 -5.24 -17.37
CA ALA A 291 10.30 -4.68 -16.22
C ALA A 291 11.14 -3.46 -16.62
N ALA A 292 11.74 -3.46 -17.82
CA ALA A 292 12.43 -2.30 -18.36
C ALA A 292 11.46 -1.14 -18.60
N TRP A 293 10.27 -1.40 -19.15
CA TRP A 293 9.22 -0.40 -19.29
C TRP A 293 8.79 0.14 -17.92
N LEU A 294 8.53 -0.74 -16.95
CA LEU A 294 8.15 -0.34 -15.59
C LEU A 294 9.22 0.55 -14.96
N ARG A 295 10.50 0.17 -15.04
CA ARG A 295 11.62 0.98 -14.52
C ARG A 295 11.70 2.36 -15.17
N ARG A 296 11.42 2.48 -16.48
CA ARG A 296 11.43 3.76 -17.20
C ARG A 296 10.27 4.65 -16.77
N GLN A 297 9.07 4.09 -16.58
CA GLN A 297 7.91 4.86 -16.17
C GLN A 297 8.01 5.28 -14.70
N TRP A 298 8.46 4.36 -13.84
CA TRP A 298 8.38 4.48 -12.39
C TRP A 298 9.78 4.60 -11.80
N GLY A 299 10.54 5.52 -12.37
CA GLY A 299 11.96 5.68 -12.07
C GLY A 299 12.24 6.03 -10.60
N HIS A 300 11.27 6.65 -9.95
CA HIS A 300 11.27 7.06 -8.55
C HIS A 300 10.89 5.94 -7.58
N VAL A 301 10.37 4.82 -8.06
CA VAL A 301 10.01 3.66 -7.24
C VAL A 301 11.18 2.68 -7.21
N GLU A 302 11.96 2.71 -6.13
CA GLU A 302 13.20 1.93 -6.00
C GLU A 302 13.03 0.42 -6.22
N ALA A 303 11.89 -0.15 -5.83
CA ALA A 303 11.59 -1.56 -6.03
C ALA A 303 11.56 -1.98 -7.51
N THR A 304 11.32 -1.04 -8.45
CA THR A 304 11.33 -1.36 -9.89
C THR A 304 12.73 -1.72 -10.39
N ALA A 305 13.78 -1.20 -9.76
CA ALA A 305 15.16 -1.59 -10.06
C ALA A 305 15.42 -3.03 -9.62
N ASP A 306 14.91 -3.46 -8.45
CA ASP A 306 15.04 -4.83 -7.97
C ASP A 306 14.35 -5.84 -8.89
N VAL A 307 13.11 -5.54 -9.26
CA VAL A 307 12.30 -6.35 -10.18
C VAL A 307 12.99 -6.49 -11.54
N TYR A 308 13.48 -5.38 -12.10
CA TYR A 308 14.16 -5.39 -13.39
C TYR A 308 15.49 -6.14 -13.34
N ALA A 309 16.28 -5.98 -12.26
CA ALA A 309 17.52 -6.72 -12.10
C ALA A 309 17.30 -8.23 -11.96
N LEU A 310 16.25 -8.67 -11.27
CA LEU A 310 15.91 -10.09 -11.19
C LEU A 310 15.49 -10.66 -12.54
N ALA A 311 14.64 -9.96 -13.31
CA ALA A 311 14.29 -10.38 -14.65
C ALA A 311 15.54 -10.51 -15.56
N LEU A 312 16.45 -9.54 -15.50
CA LEU A 312 17.72 -9.60 -16.23
C LEU A 312 18.61 -10.76 -15.77
N ALA A 313 18.75 -10.97 -14.46
CA ALA A 313 19.54 -12.07 -13.91
C ALA A 313 18.98 -13.44 -14.31
N SER A 314 17.66 -13.62 -14.27
CA SER A 314 16.97 -14.83 -14.75
C SER A 314 17.17 -15.06 -16.26
N ALA A 315 17.38 -14.00 -17.04
CA ALA A 315 17.74 -14.08 -18.45
C ALA A 315 19.26 -14.22 -18.71
N GLY A 316 20.09 -14.41 -17.68
CA GLY A 316 21.55 -14.53 -17.78
C GLY A 316 22.29 -13.21 -18.00
N ARG A 317 21.61 -12.06 -17.91
CA ARG A 317 22.14 -10.71 -18.19
C ARG A 317 22.66 -10.02 -16.92
N THR A 318 23.47 -10.70 -16.13
CA THR A 318 23.90 -10.28 -14.78
C THR A 318 24.66 -8.95 -14.75
N ALA A 319 25.50 -8.66 -15.76
CA ALA A 319 26.23 -7.39 -15.82
C ALA A 319 25.29 -6.18 -15.99
N GLU A 320 24.21 -6.36 -16.74
CA GLU A 320 23.17 -5.32 -16.90
C GLU A 320 22.34 -5.18 -15.63
N ALA A 321 22.00 -6.30 -15.00
CA ALA A 321 21.29 -6.32 -13.73
C ALA A 321 22.02 -5.50 -12.66
N ARG A 322 23.36 -5.64 -12.55
CA ARG A 322 24.18 -4.82 -11.63
C ARG A 322 24.13 -3.33 -11.94
N ARG A 323 24.12 -2.93 -13.22
CA ARG A 323 24.04 -1.51 -13.61
C ARG A 323 22.70 -0.89 -13.24
N VAL A 324 21.61 -1.64 -13.39
CA VAL A 324 20.24 -1.16 -13.11
C VAL A 324 20.03 -0.79 -11.64
N VAL A 325 20.69 -1.50 -10.73
CA VAL A 325 20.52 -1.33 -9.27
C VAL A 325 21.61 -0.49 -8.63
N ALA A 326 22.55 0.02 -9.42
CA ALA A 326 23.52 0.99 -8.94
C ALA A 326 22.80 2.24 -8.42
N GLY A 327 22.93 2.51 -7.12
CA GLY A 327 22.26 3.63 -6.48
C GLY A 327 20.79 3.38 -6.09
N ALA A 328 20.31 2.14 -6.11
CA ALA A 328 18.97 1.82 -5.63
C ALA A 328 18.81 2.22 -4.15
N GLY A 329 17.81 3.06 -3.87
CA GLY A 329 17.49 3.61 -2.56
C GLY A 329 16.83 2.60 -1.60
N PRO A 330 16.45 3.05 -0.39
CA PRO A 330 15.86 2.19 0.64
C PRO A 330 14.51 1.62 0.20
N VAL A 331 14.09 0.51 0.82
CA VAL A 331 12.73 -0.02 0.68
C VAL A 331 11.76 0.92 1.41
N ARG A 332 10.65 1.28 0.78
CA ARG A 332 9.60 2.12 1.39
C ARG A 332 8.95 1.41 2.59
N LEU A 333 8.49 2.20 3.55
CA LEU A 333 7.89 1.69 4.80
C LEU A 333 6.36 1.58 4.69
N ASP A 334 5.90 0.94 3.62
CA ASP A 334 4.48 0.85 3.25
C ASP A 334 4.02 -0.62 3.10
N TYR A 335 2.79 -0.79 2.58
CA TYR A 335 2.15 -2.08 2.42
C TYR A 335 2.92 -3.07 1.53
N PHE A 336 3.86 -2.62 0.69
CA PHE A 336 4.72 -3.48 -0.12
C PHE A 336 6.06 -3.85 0.56
N ARG A 337 6.32 -3.36 1.78
CA ARG A 337 7.64 -3.50 2.43
C ARG A 337 8.13 -4.94 2.52
N ASP A 338 7.30 -5.87 2.95
CA ASP A 338 7.68 -7.29 3.11
C ASP A 338 7.98 -7.95 1.76
N LEU A 339 7.14 -7.68 0.74
CA LEU A 339 7.35 -8.16 -0.62
C LEU A 339 8.63 -7.63 -1.23
N THR A 340 8.84 -6.32 -1.14
CA THR A 340 9.99 -5.64 -1.77
C THR A 340 11.30 -5.99 -1.07
N LEU A 341 11.30 -6.20 0.24
CA LEU A 341 12.45 -6.76 0.96
C LEU A 341 12.78 -8.19 0.49
N ALA A 342 11.78 -9.05 0.28
CA ALA A 342 11.99 -10.40 -0.24
C ALA A 342 12.55 -10.38 -1.68
N ILE A 343 12.01 -9.55 -2.57
CA ILE A 343 12.54 -9.33 -3.93
C ILE A 343 14.01 -8.87 -3.84
N ARG A 344 14.31 -7.91 -2.96
CA ARG A 344 15.68 -7.39 -2.80
C ARG A 344 16.65 -8.42 -2.23
N ALA A 345 16.19 -9.31 -1.36
CA ALA A 345 16.97 -10.45 -0.87
C ALA A 345 17.31 -11.43 -2.00
N LEU A 346 16.33 -11.82 -2.82
CA LEU A 346 16.55 -12.68 -3.97
C LEU A 346 17.52 -12.03 -4.98
N ARG A 347 17.41 -10.72 -5.19
CA ARG A 347 18.38 -9.95 -5.99
C ARG A 347 19.79 -10.07 -5.41
N ALA A 348 19.95 -9.92 -4.09
CA ALA A 348 21.25 -10.02 -3.43
C ALA A 348 21.94 -11.35 -3.74
N ILE A 349 21.18 -12.45 -3.63
CA ILE A 349 21.64 -13.80 -3.96
C ILE A 349 22.01 -13.88 -5.45
N ALA A 350 21.11 -13.47 -6.35
CA ALA A 350 21.29 -13.57 -7.80
C ALA A 350 22.51 -12.79 -8.32
N LEU A 351 22.85 -11.66 -7.69
CA LEU A 351 23.97 -10.81 -8.11
C LEU A 351 25.28 -11.07 -7.34
N GLY A 352 25.24 -11.88 -6.29
CA GLY A 352 26.39 -12.18 -5.44
C GLY A 352 26.71 -11.08 -4.41
N ASP A 353 25.75 -10.24 -4.03
CA ASP A 353 25.94 -9.12 -3.10
C ASP A 353 25.75 -9.59 -1.64
N ARG A 354 26.88 -9.96 -0.99
CA ARG A 354 26.87 -10.47 0.39
C ARG A 354 26.48 -9.43 1.43
N ASP A 355 26.93 -8.18 1.27
CA ASP A 355 26.63 -7.11 2.23
C ASP A 355 25.13 -6.78 2.22
N LEU A 356 24.52 -6.74 1.04
CA LEU A 356 23.08 -6.59 0.92
C LEU A 356 22.34 -7.79 1.48
N ALA A 357 22.80 -9.01 1.20
CA ALA A 357 22.18 -10.23 1.71
C ALA A 357 22.12 -10.22 3.25
N GLU A 358 23.20 -9.83 3.94
CA GLU A 358 23.22 -9.64 5.40
C GLU A 358 22.18 -8.62 5.88
N ARG A 359 22.13 -7.45 5.23
CA ARG A 359 21.14 -6.40 5.58
C ARG A 359 19.70 -6.88 5.38
N THR A 360 19.42 -7.56 4.28
CA THR A 360 18.07 -8.08 4.00
C THR A 360 17.70 -9.25 4.91
N TYR A 361 18.66 -10.10 5.28
CA TYR A 361 18.45 -11.17 6.24
C TYR A 361 18.00 -10.61 7.59
N ALA A 362 18.74 -9.63 8.12
CA ALA A 362 18.38 -8.95 9.37
C ALA A 362 17.01 -8.26 9.30
N ALA A 363 16.69 -7.61 8.17
CA ALA A 363 15.42 -6.90 7.98
C ALA A 363 14.20 -7.83 7.80
N LEU A 364 14.40 -9.04 7.25
CA LEU A 364 13.36 -10.04 7.03
C LEU A 364 13.15 -10.96 8.22
N LEU A 365 14.12 -11.09 9.13
CA LEU A 365 14.02 -11.99 10.28
C LEU A 365 12.74 -11.76 11.13
N PRO A 366 12.30 -10.52 11.42
CA PRO A 366 11.04 -10.29 12.14
C PRO A 366 9.78 -10.77 11.36
N TYR A 367 9.91 -10.99 10.06
CA TYR A 367 8.83 -11.41 9.16
C TYR A 367 8.86 -12.92 8.91
N GLU A 368 9.71 -13.71 9.57
CA GLU A 368 9.89 -15.15 9.31
C GLU A 368 8.56 -15.93 9.29
N GLY A 369 7.63 -15.60 10.20
CA GLY A 369 6.31 -16.22 10.28
C GLY A 369 5.28 -15.72 9.26
N HIS A 370 5.65 -14.83 8.35
CA HIS A 370 4.74 -14.21 7.38
C HIS A 370 4.89 -14.82 5.97
N ILE A 371 3.88 -14.57 5.15
CA ILE A 371 3.96 -14.72 3.69
C ILE A 371 4.37 -13.37 3.11
N SER A 372 5.37 -13.37 2.23
CA SER A 372 5.85 -12.19 1.51
C SER A 372 4.69 -11.55 0.74
N GLY A 373 4.44 -10.25 0.92
CA GLY A 373 3.36 -9.50 0.28
C GLY A 373 1.97 -9.75 0.86
N GLY A 374 1.88 -10.54 1.95
CA GLY A 374 0.62 -10.80 2.65
C GLY A 374 -0.05 -9.53 3.18
N ALA A 375 0.73 -8.49 3.49
CA ALA A 375 0.23 -7.18 3.89
C ALA A 375 -0.63 -6.48 2.82
N THR A 376 -0.35 -6.72 1.54
CA THR A 376 -1.14 -6.18 0.42
C THR A 376 -2.36 -7.03 0.08
N ALA A 377 -2.27 -8.33 0.35
CA ALA A 377 -3.16 -9.37 -0.16
C ALA A 377 -3.31 -9.39 -1.71
N VAL A 378 -2.31 -8.88 -2.45
CA VAL A 378 -2.32 -8.82 -3.92
C VAL A 378 -1.37 -9.83 -4.53
N ALA A 379 -0.10 -9.83 -4.13
CA ALA A 379 0.97 -10.62 -4.75
C ALA A 379 1.89 -11.23 -3.69
N THR A 380 2.57 -12.31 -4.04
CA THR A 380 3.39 -13.04 -3.07
C THR A 380 4.53 -13.83 -3.69
N LEU A 381 5.63 -13.95 -2.96
CA LEU A 381 6.74 -14.86 -3.24
C LEU A 381 6.71 -16.13 -2.38
N GLY A 382 5.63 -16.34 -1.63
CA GLY A 382 5.51 -17.43 -0.65
C GLY A 382 6.09 -17.06 0.72
N PRO A 383 6.41 -18.07 1.56
CA PRO A 383 6.89 -17.86 2.92
C PRO A 383 8.20 -17.06 2.97
N VAL A 384 8.24 -16.02 3.82
CA VAL A 384 9.47 -15.24 4.05
C VAL A 384 10.59 -16.12 4.59
N ALA A 385 10.25 -17.10 5.43
CA ALA A 385 11.20 -18.08 5.93
C ALA A 385 11.93 -18.86 4.82
N HIS A 386 11.33 -19.05 3.64
CA HIS A 386 12.03 -19.71 2.54
C HIS A 386 13.19 -18.83 2.03
N VAL A 387 12.92 -17.53 1.86
CA VAL A 387 13.94 -16.54 1.45
C VAL A 387 15.03 -16.40 2.52
N LEU A 388 14.68 -16.46 3.81
CA LEU A 388 15.65 -16.49 4.91
C LEU A 388 16.53 -17.75 4.86
N GLY A 389 15.97 -18.91 4.50
CA GLY A 389 16.72 -20.13 4.26
C GLY A 389 17.71 -19.98 3.11
N ASP A 390 17.27 -19.45 1.97
CA ASP A 390 18.11 -19.20 0.80
C ASP A 390 19.24 -18.21 1.11
N LEU A 391 18.94 -17.13 1.85
CA LEU A 391 19.93 -16.19 2.34
C LEU A 391 20.94 -16.85 3.29
N ALA A 392 20.48 -17.69 4.22
CA ALA A 392 21.34 -18.39 5.16
C ALA A 392 22.34 -19.31 4.43
N VAL A 393 21.87 -20.04 3.40
CA VAL A 393 22.74 -20.86 2.53
C VAL A 393 23.74 -19.97 1.79
N PHE A 394 23.28 -18.91 1.13
CA PHE A 394 24.14 -17.99 0.37
C PHE A 394 25.23 -17.33 1.23
N LEU A 395 24.88 -16.95 2.46
CA LEU A 395 25.78 -16.34 3.44
C LEU A 395 26.72 -17.35 4.09
N GLY A 396 26.54 -18.66 3.87
CA GLY A 396 27.36 -19.71 4.48
C GLY A 396 27.08 -19.88 5.98
N ARG A 397 25.85 -19.60 6.42
CA ARG A 397 25.42 -19.88 7.80
C ARG A 397 25.39 -21.40 8.05
N PRO A 398 25.51 -21.86 9.30
CA PRO A 398 25.43 -23.28 9.62
C PRO A 398 24.18 -23.94 9.02
N ALA A 399 24.31 -25.16 8.48
CA ALA A 399 23.21 -25.87 7.82
C ALA A 399 21.95 -25.98 8.70
N GLY A 400 22.12 -26.12 10.02
CA GLY A 400 21.02 -26.12 10.98
C GLY A 400 20.18 -24.83 10.98
N THR A 401 20.79 -23.67 10.72
CA THR A 401 20.11 -22.38 10.61
C THR A 401 19.22 -22.33 9.37
N ALA A 402 19.76 -22.68 8.20
CA ALA A 402 18.99 -22.73 6.96
C ALA A 402 17.86 -23.77 7.04
N ALA A 403 18.14 -24.95 7.60
CA ALA A 403 17.14 -26.00 7.78
C ALA A 403 15.99 -25.57 8.73
N ALA A 404 16.28 -24.77 9.76
CA ALA A 404 15.25 -24.22 10.63
C ALA A 404 14.30 -23.27 9.89
N HIS A 405 14.84 -22.38 9.06
CA HIS A 405 14.05 -21.49 8.22
C HIS A 405 13.21 -22.26 7.19
N TYR A 406 13.75 -23.28 6.54
CA TYR A 406 12.97 -24.09 5.59
C TYR A 406 11.84 -24.87 6.29
N ARG A 407 12.07 -25.47 7.47
CA ARG A 407 10.97 -26.07 8.26
C ARG A 407 9.89 -25.04 8.58
N ARG A 408 10.30 -23.84 8.99
CA ARG A 408 9.35 -22.75 9.28
C ARG A 408 8.59 -22.32 8.03
N ALA A 409 9.22 -22.33 6.85
CA ALA A 409 8.55 -22.07 5.58
C ALA A 409 7.48 -23.11 5.26
N ALA A 410 7.76 -24.40 5.50
CA ALA A 410 6.78 -25.47 5.33
C ALA A 410 5.57 -25.33 6.27
N GLU A 411 5.81 -24.98 7.55
CA GLU A 411 4.75 -24.69 8.52
C GLU A 411 3.86 -23.53 8.06
N VAL A 412 4.46 -22.42 7.63
CA VAL A 412 3.75 -21.23 7.12
C VAL A 412 2.94 -21.58 5.87
N ALA A 413 3.54 -22.31 4.92
CA ALA A 413 2.85 -22.77 3.72
C ALA A 413 1.67 -23.69 4.03
N GLY A 414 1.82 -24.60 5.00
CA GLY A 414 0.75 -25.48 5.48
C GLY A 414 -0.44 -24.71 6.06
N ARG A 415 -0.19 -23.64 6.83
CA ARG A 415 -1.25 -22.78 7.40
C ARG A 415 -2.11 -22.08 6.33
N VAL A 416 -1.54 -21.80 5.16
CA VAL A 416 -2.25 -21.18 4.04
C VAL A 416 -2.68 -22.17 2.96
N GLY A 417 -2.48 -23.48 3.19
CA GLY A 417 -2.85 -24.53 2.23
C GLY A 417 -2.02 -24.53 0.94
N ALA A 418 -0.82 -23.96 0.96
CA ALA A 418 0.04 -23.83 -0.21
C ALA A 418 1.00 -25.02 -0.35
N ALA A 419 0.47 -26.17 -0.76
CA ALA A 419 1.21 -27.43 -0.85
C ALA A 419 2.54 -27.31 -1.62
N ARG A 420 2.53 -26.62 -2.77
CA ARG A 420 3.74 -26.46 -3.61
C ARG A 420 4.89 -25.74 -2.90
N TRP A 421 4.60 -24.77 -2.03
CA TRP A 421 5.65 -24.10 -1.25
C TRP A 421 6.12 -24.93 -0.07
N ALA A 422 5.25 -25.74 0.53
CA ALA A 422 5.66 -26.69 1.55
C ALA A 422 6.63 -27.73 0.95
N GLU A 423 6.28 -28.34 -0.18
CA GLU A 423 7.15 -29.26 -0.93
C GLU A 423 8.50 -28.62 -1.27
N ARG A 424 8.47 -27.39 -1.83
CA ARG A 424 9.70 -26.66 -2.16
C ARG A 424 10.60 -26.42 -0.94
N ALA A 425 9.99 -26.13 0.22
CA ALA A 425 10.74 -25.94 1.45
C ALA A 425 11.34 -27.25 1.97
N ASP A 426 10.60 -28.35 1.91
CA ASP A 426 11.08 -29.67 2.30
C ASP A 426 12.22 -30.15 1.38
N GLU A 427 12.09 -29.95 0.06
CA GLU A 427 13.15 -30.21 -0.93
C GLU A 427 14.42 -29.38 -0.63
N ALA A 428 14.26 -28.10 -0.30
CA ALA A 428 15.38 -27.23 0.04
C ALA A 428 16.08 -27.68 1.33
N ALA A 429 15.32 -28.07 2.35
CA ALA A 429 15.86 -28.63 3.58
C ALA A 429 16.60 -29.96 3.33
N ALA A 430 16.06 -30.84 2.50
CA ALA A 430 16.69 -32.12 2.15
C ALA A 430 18.03 -31.95 1.43
N ARG A 431 18.15 -30.93 0.56
CA ARG A 431 19.42 -30.60 -0.13
C ARG A 431 20.54 -30.16 0.81
N LEU A 432 20.23 -29.68 2.02
CA LEU A 432 21.24 -29.38 3.05
C LEU A 432 21.82 -30.65 3.70
N GLY A 433 21.20 -31.81 3.44
CA GLY A 433 21.42 -33.08 4.16
C GLY A 433 21.64 -34.31 3.28
N THR A 434 22.08 -34.15 2.02
CA THR A 434 22.89 -35.15 1.30
C THR A 434 24.31 -34.61 1.09
N ALA A 435 24.97 -34.24 2.18
CA ALA A 435 26.42 -34.24 2.22
C ALA A 435 26.85 -35.61 2.77
N ALA A 436 27.13 -36.54 1.86
CA ALA A 436 27.83 -37.79 2.14
C ALA A 436 29.34 -37.58 2.02
#